data_AF-A0A4Q3FEI6-F1
#
_entry.id   AF-A0A4Q3FEI6-F1
#
_cell.length_a   1.000
_cell.length_b   1.000
_cell.length_c   1.000
_cell.angle_alpha   90.00
_cell.angle_beta   90.00
_cell.angle_gamma   90.00
#
_symmetry.space_group_name_H-M   'P 1'
#
loop_
_entity.id
_entity.type
_entity.pdbx_description
1 polymer ?
#
loop_
_entity_poly.entity_id
_entity_poly.type
_entity_poly.pdbx_seq_one_letter_code
_entity_poly.pdbx_strand_id
1 'polypeptide(L)' 'MNLHHLSAKIAIEIRQQIIIKTPDAIIAATSKHLHIPLVTSDRGFKNVPDIELILI' A
#
# COMPACT_ATOMS: atom_id res chain seq x y z
N MET A 1 -14.10 -15.55 3.77
CA MET A 1 -13.67 -14.28 3.15
C MET A 1 -12.19 -14.45 2.81
N ASN A 2 -11.82 -14.54 1.53
CA ASN A 2 -10.47 -14.93 1.09
C ASN A 2 -9.53 -13.70 1.06
N LEU A 3 -8.38 -13.82 1.72
CA LEU A 3 -7.34 -12.79 1.91
C LEU A 3 -6.98 -12.05 0.62
N HIS A 4 -6.95 -12.77 -0.52
CA HIS A 4 -6.55 -12.22 -1.81
C HIS A 4 -7.47 -11.09 -2.32
N HIS A 5 -8.77 -11.13 -2.01
CA HIS A 5 -9.71 -10.13 -2.51
C HIS A 5 -9.62 -8.79 -1.78
N LEU A 6 -9.17 -8.80 -0.52
CA LEU A 6 -9.14 -7.59 0.30
C LEU A 6 -7.94 -6.69 -0.07
N SER A 7 -6.76 -7.28 -0.28
CA SER A 7 -5.58 -6.53 -0.74
C SER A 7 -5.80 -5.89 -2.12
N ALA A 8 -6.52 -6.57 -3.01
CA ALA A 8 -6.87 -6.03 -4.32
C ALA A 8 -7.80 -4.81 -4.21
N LYS A 9 -8.81 -4.86 -3.33
CA LYS A 9 -9.73 -3.74 -3.11
C LYS A 9 -9.00 -2.51 -2.55
N ILE A 10 -8.16 -2.71 -1.53
CA ILE A 10 -7.36 -1.62 -0.94
C ILE A 10 -6.39 -1.03 -1.97
N ALA A 11 -5.77 -1.87 -2.81
CA ALA A 11 -4.88 -1.38 -3.88
C ALA A 11 -5.62 -0.52 -4.92
N ILE A 12 -6.87 -0.88 -5.24
CA ILE A 12 -7.73 -0.07 -6.12
C ILE A 12 -8.06 1.27 -5.46
N GLU A 13 -8.44 1.27 -4.18
CA GLU A 13 -8.74 2.48 -3.42
C GLU A 13 -7.53 3.44 -3.37
N ILE A 14 -6.33 2.92 -3.11
CA ILE A 14 -5.09 3.71 -3.13
C ILE A 14 -4.88 4.34 -4.51
N ARG A 15 -5.06 3.58 -5.60
CA ARG A 15 -4.89 4.08 -6.98
C ARG A 15 -5.95 5.10 -7.40
N GLN A 16 -7.11 5.11 -6.75
CA GLN A 16 -8.14 6.13 -6.98
C GLN A 16 -7.82 7.45 -6.28
N GLN A 17 -7.01 7.40 -5.22
CA GLN A 17 -6.65 8.58 -4.43
C GLN A 17 -5.34 9.23 -4.91
N ILE A 18 -4.39 8.45 -5.41
CA ILE A 18 -3.07 8.95 -5.82
C ILE A 18 -2.56 8.26 -7.10
N ILE A 19 -1.64 8.93 -7.81
CA ILE A 19 -0.89 8.32 -8.91
C ILE A 19 0.21 7.44 -8.34
N ILE A 20 0.06 6.12 -8.50
CA ILE A 20 1.02 5.11 -8.09
C ILE A 20 1.00 3.92 -9.06
N LYS A 21 2.11 3.19 -9.20
CA LYS A 21 2.15 1.99 -10.04
C LYS A 21 1.36 0.86 -9.39
N THR A 22 0.80 -0.04 -10.20
CA THR A 22 -0.01 -1.16 -9.68
C THR A 22 0.77 -2.05 -8.69
N PRO A 23 2.04 -2.43 -8.96
CA PRO A 23 2.82 -3.21 -8.01
C PRO A 23 2.99 -2.51 -6.65
N ASP A 24 3.33 -1.22 -6.67
CA ASP A 24 3.52 -0.43 -5.44
C ASP A 24 2.21 -0.27 -4.66
N ALA A 25 1.09 -0.08 -5.35
CA ALA A 25 -0.23 -0.07 -4.71
C ALA A 25 -0.56 -1.40 -4.01
N ILE A 26 -0.19 -2.54 -4.61
CA ILE A 26 -0.38 -3.86 -4.01
C ILE A 26 0.51 -4.04 -2.77
N ILE A 27 1.76 -3.56 -2.83
CA ILE A 27 2.69 -3.60 -1.70
C ILE A 27 2.12 -2.79 -0.52
N ALA A 28 1.71 -1.55 -0.77
CA ALA A 28 1.14 -0.70 0.28
C ALA A 28 -0.21 -1.20 0.79
N ALA A 29 -1.06 -1.75 -0.09
CA ALA A 29 -2.31 -2.38 0.33
C ALA A 29 -2.07 -3.59 1.24
N THR A 30 -1.00 -4.34 0.98
CA THR A 30 -0.63 -5.50 1.80
C THR A 30 -0.16 -5.05 3.19
N SER A 31 0.71 -4.04 3.29
CA SER A 31 1.13 -3.52 4.59
C SER A 31 -0.03 -2.93 5.39
N LYS A 32 -0.92 -2.18 4.73
CA LYS A 32 -2.17 -1.64 5.32
C LYS A 32 -3.08 -2.75 5.81
N HIS A 33 -3.31 -3.79 5.00
CA HIS A 33 -4.17 -4.92 5.37
C HIS A 33 -3.63 -5.70 6.57
N LEU A 34 -2.32 -5.95 6.60
CA LEU A 34 -1.67 -6.69 7.67
C LEU A 34 -1.40 -5.84 8.92
N HIS A 35 -1.64 -4.53 8.86
CA HIS A 35 -1.33 -3.58 9.93
C HIS A 35 0.15 -3.64 10.36
N ILE A 36 1.05 -3.68 9.37
CA ILE A 36 2.50 -3.70 9.59
C ILE A 36 3.15 -2.48 8.91
N PRO A 37 4.30 -1.99 9.41
CA PRO A 37 5.03 -0.93 8.74
C PRO A 37 5.57 -1.40 7.39
N LEU A 38 5.50 -0.52 6.40
CA LEU A 38 6.23 -0.68 5.14
C LEU A 38 7.64 -0.12 5.31
N VAL A 39 8.64 -1.01 5.33
CA VAL A 39 10.06 -0.63 5.37
C VAL A 39 10.62 -0.59 3.95
N THR A 40 11.12 0.55 3.50
CA THR A 40 11.66 0.70 2.14
C THR A 40 12.59 1.90 2.01
N SER A 41 13.52 1.89 1.06
CA SER A 41 14.28 3.09 0.66
C SER A 41 13.53 3.95 -0.35
N ASP A 42 12.43 3.45 -0.91
CA ASP A 42 11.68 4.13 -1.95
C ASP A 42 10.78 5.23 -1.35
N ARG A 43 11.14 6.49 -1.66
CA ARG A 43 10.39 7.67 -1.22
C ARG A 43 9.04 7.83 -1.92
N GLY A 44 8.77 7.05 -2.98
CA GLY A 44 7.49 7.05 -3.70
C GLY A 44 6.30 6.69 -2.81
N PHE A 45 6.52 5.95 -1.73
CA PHE A 45 5.46 5.53 -0.79
C PHE A 45 5.03 6.62 0.19
N LYS A 46 5.74 7.77 0.27
CA LYS A 46 5.40 8.87 1.20
C LYS A 46 4.01 9.46 1.01
N ASN A 47 3.48 9.37 -0.21
CA ASN A 47 2.17 9.93 -0.56
C ASN A 47 1.03 8.92 -0.36
N VAL A 48 1.33 7.68 0.03
CA VAL A 48 0.29 6.66 0.24
C VAL A 48 -0.42 6.93 1.56
N PRO A 49 -1.76 7.07 1.56
CA PRO A 49 -2.51 7.39 2.77
C PRO A 49 -2.71 6.19 3.70
N ASP A 50 -2.65 6.49 4.99
CA ASP A 50 -2.85 5.56 6.11
C ASP A 50 -1.99 4.29 6.05
N ILE A 51 -0.71 4.46 5.72
CA ILE A 51 0.30 3.43 5.95
C ILE A 51 1.33 3.94 6.96
N GLU A 52 1.80 3.04 7.82
CA GLU A 52 3.01 3.29 8.58
C GLU A 52 4.23 3.04 7.68
N LEU A 53 5.03 4.07 7.44
CA LEU A 53 6.17 4.03 6.51
C LEU A 53 7.48 4.27 7.28
N ILE A 54 8.43 3.34 7.14
CA ILE A 54 9.79 3.47 7.66
C ILE A 54 10.75 3.57 6.48
N LEU A 55 11.43 4.72 6.36
CA LEU A 55 12.40 4.94 5.30
C LEU A 55 13.82 4.62 5.78
N ILE A 56 14.54 3.80 5.01
CA ILE A 56 15.94 3.40 5.26
C ILE A 56 16.88 3.81 4.14
#